data_AF-A0A433P4R9-F1
#
_entry.id   AF-A0A433P4R9-F1
#
_cell.length_a   1.000
_cell.length_b   1.000
_cell.length_c   1.000
_cell.angle_alpha   90.00
_cell.angle_beta   90.00
_cell.angle_gamma   90.00
#
_symmetry.space_group_name_H-M   'P 1'
#
loop_
_entity.id
_entity.type
_entity.pdbx_description
1 polymer ?
#
loop_
_entity_poly.entity_id
_entity_poly.type
_entity_poly.pdbx_seq_one_letter_code
_entity_poly.pdbx_strand_id
1 'polypeptide(L)'
;MPSNLLSPSTLHAINIISLISFFFTNVVIGSSYAKPTLSDISDQHPTFFTPATWVVGLYWGIELLLLSGFLGVQYGDDLAELVAEGVGLWFATANFLISVWVYFW
;
A
#
# COMPACT_ATOMS: atom_id res chain seq x y z
N MET A 1 -13.53 -25.12 -0.25
CA MET A 1 -12.77 -24.22 0.63
C MET A 1 -11.35 -24.18 0.09
N PRO A 2 -10.78 -23.03 -0.31
CA PRO A 2 -9.38 -23.05 -0.69
C PRO A 2 -8.60 -23.41 0.57
N SER A 3 -7.91 -24.55 0.52
CA SER A 3 -6.92 -24.95 1.50
C SER A 3 -5.87 -23.86 1.57
N ASN A 4 -5.66 -23.26 2.74
CA ASN A 4 -4.68 -22.21 2.95
C ASN A 4 -3.30 -22.74 2.53
N LEU A 5 -2.80 -22.27 1.37
CA LEU A 5 -1.51 -22.64 0.79
C LEU A 5 -0.32 -22.22 1.67
N LEU A 6 -0.55 -21.32 2.63
CA LEU A 6 0.45 -20.70 3.49
C LEU A 6 0.01 -20.74 4.95
N SER A 7 0.97 -20.84 5.87
CA SER A 7 0.70 -20.77 7.30
C SER A 7 0.30 -19.35 7.73
N PRO A 8 -0.52 -19.17 8.78
CA PRO A 8 -0.91 -17.84 9.29
C PRO A 8 0.30 -16.96 9.63
N SER A 9 1.34 -17.52 10.25
CA SER A 9 2.59 -16.80 10.55
C SER A 9 3.32 -16.34 9.29
N THR A 10 3.30 -17.15 8.22
CA THR A 10 3.86 -16.77 6.92
C THR A 10 3.07 -15.61 6.31
N LEU A 11 1.73 -15.63 6.39
CA LEU A 11 0.89 -14.54 5.88
C LEU A 11 1.13 -13.23 6.63
N HIS A 12 1.26 -13.27 7.96
CA HIS A 12 1.60 -12.07 8.74
C HIS A 12 2.96 -11.48 8.34
N ALA A 13 3.96 -12.33 8.15
CA ALA A 13 5.28 -11.90 7.68
C ALA A 13 5.22 -11.28 6.28
N ILE A 14 4.47 -11.90 5.35
CA ILE A 14 4.24 -11.37 4.00
C ILE A 14 3.57 -10.00 4.05
N ASN A 15 2.53 -9.83 4.89
CA ASN A 15 1.85 -8.53 5.04
C ASN A 15 2.83 -7.45 5.50
N ILE A 16 3.65 -7.74 6.53
CA ILE A 16 4.67 -6.81 7.02
C ILE A 16 5.66 -6.43 5.92
N ILE A 17 6.22 -7.43 5.23
CA ILE A 17 7.18 -7.20 4.15
C ILE A 17 6.53 -6.38 3.03
N SER A 18 5.29 -6.69 2.67
CA SER A 18 4.57 -5.97 1.61
C SER A 18 4.37 -4.50 1.93
N LEU A 19 4.07 -4.14 3.19
CA LEU A 19 3.92 -2.74 3.59
C LEU A 19 5.27 -2.01 3.64
N ILE A 20 6.33 -2.69 4.08
CA ILE A 20 7.68 -2.13 4.03
C ILE A 20 8.08 -1.85 2.58
N SER A 21 7.86 -2.80 1.68
CA SER A 21 8.09 -2.61 0.25
C SER A 21 7.24 -1.47 -0.32
N PHE A 22 5.96 -1.38 0.05
CA PHE A 22 5.08 -0.25 -0.28
C PHE A 22 5.70 1.08 0.13
N PHE A 23 6.09 1.21 1.40
CA PHE A 23 6.64 2.44 1.95
C PHE A 23 7.93 2.84 1.23
N PHE A 24 8.88 1.92 1.06
CA PHE A 24 10.14 2.22 0.39
C PHE A 24 9.93 2.60 -1.08
N THR A 25 9.08 1.89 -1.82
CA THR A 25 8.86 2.18 -3.25
C THR A 25 8.06 3.46 -3.45
N ASN A 26 6.91 3.62 -2.80
CA ASN A 26 6.03 4.75 -3.04
C ASN A 26 6.50 6.03 -2.35
N VAL A 27 6.96 5.94 -1.10
CA VAL A 27 7.36 7.12 -0.35
C VAL A 27 8.81 7.48 -0.67
N VAL A 28 9.76 6.56 -0.53
CA VAL A 28 11.18 6.90 -0.71
C VAL A 28 11.52 7.05 -2.19
N ILE A 29 11.25 6.02 -3.02
CA ILE A 29 11.58 6.07 -4.45
C ILE A 29 10.68 7.08 -5.18
N GLY A 30 9.36 7.01 -4.97
CA GLY A 30 8.40 7.90 -5.64
C GLY A 30 8.61 9.39 -5.36
N SER A 31 8.97 9.77 -4.14
CA SER A 31 9.19 11.20 -3.82
C SER A 31 10.57 11.73 -4.22
N SER A 32 11.61 10.88 -4.12
CA SER A 32 13.00 11.34 -4.20
C SER A 32 13.68 11.02 -5.53
N TYR A 33 13.24 9.97 -6.23
CA TYR A 33 13.94 9.42 -7.40
C TYR A 33 13.06 9.34 -8.64
N ALA A 34 11.76 9.10 -8.51
CA ALA A 34 10.84 9.11 -9.64
C ALA A 34 10.61 10.56 -10.10
N LYS A 35 10.98 10.86 -11.34
CA LYS A 35 10.78 12.16 -11.98
C LYS A 35 10.05 11.96 -13.32
N PRO A 36 9.07 12.82 -13.67
CA PRO A 36 8.52 13.91 -12.84
C PRO A 36 7.79 13.39 -11.59
N THR A 37 7.76 14.19 -10.51
CA THR A 37 7.03 13.82 -9.28
C THR A 37 5.52 14.03 -9.42
N LEU A 38 4.75 13.59 -8.41
CA LEU A 38 3.28 13.57 -8.51
C LEU A 38 2.76 15.00 -8.48
N SER A 39 3.46 15.87 -7.73
CA SER A 39 3.26 17.31 -7.79
C SER A 39 3.63 17.87 -9.16
N ASP A 40 4.79 17.50 -9.71
CA ASP A 40 5.23 18.05 -11.01
C ASP A 40 4.23 17.73 -12.13
N ILE A 41 3.69 16.49 -12.16
CA ILE A 41 2.66 16.09 -13.13
C ILE A 41 1.35 16.86 -12.89
N SER A 42 0.93 16.97 -11.62
CA SER A 42 -0.27 17.71 -11.23
C SER A 42 -0.20 19.19 -11.64
N ASP A 43 0.97 19.81 -11.48
CA ASP A 43 1.20 21.21 -11.79
C ASP A 43 1.35 21.46 -13.31
N GLN A 44 1.87 20.48 -14.07
CA GLN A 44 2.05 20.57 -15.52
C GLN A 44 0.75 20.32 -16.31
N HIS A 45 -0.17 19.52 -15.76
CA HIS A 45 -1.43 19.17 -16.41
C HIS A 45 -2.66 19.48 -15.54
N PRO A 46 -2.89 20.75 -15.18
CA PRO A 46 -4.02 21.13 -14.36
C PRO A 46 -5.33 20.96 -15.15
N THR A 47 -6.26 20.21 -14.56
CA THR A 47 -7.64 20.05 -15.03
C THR A 47 -8.59 20.53 -13.94
N PHE A 48 -9.88 20.70 -14.28
CA PHE A 48 -10.91 21.04 -13.28
C PHE A 48 -10.98 20.03 -12.12
N PHE A 49 -10.51 18.80 -12.34
CA PHE A 49 -10.53 17.71 -11.36
C PHE A 49 -9.15 17.38 -10.78
N THR A 50 -8.09 18.10 -11.18
CA THR A 50 -6.75 17.85 -10.64
C THR A 50 -6.73 18.32 -9.17
N PRO A 51 -6.54 17.40 -8.20
CA PRO A 51 -6.54 17.76 -6.80
C PRO A 51 -5.32 18.62 -6.47
N ALA A 52 -5.46 19.51 -5.50
CA ALA A 52 -4.31 20.26 -5.00
C ALA A 52 -3.27 19.31 -4.40
N THR A 53 -1.97 19.62 -4.58
CA THR A 53 -0.85 18.76 -4.13
C THR A 53 -0.95 18.34 -2.66
N TRP A 54 -1.42 19.23 -1.78
CA TRP A 54 -1.58 18.90 -0.36
C TRP A 54 -2.67 17.84 -0.12
N VAL A 55 -3.72 17.81 -0.95
CA VAL A 55 -4.79 16.79 -0.89
C VAL A 55 -4.23 15.43 -1.29
N VAL A 56 -3.38 15.39 -2.33
CA VAL A 56 -2.68 14.19 -2.77
C VAL A 56 -1.79 13.64 -1.63
N GLY A 57 -1.02 14.51 -0.97
CA GLY A 57 -0.20 14.11 0.18
C GLY A 57 -1.03 13.60 1.35
N LEU A 58 -2.17 14.23 1.64
CA LEU A 58 -3.10 13.78 2.67
C LEU A 58 -3.66 12.38 2.35
N TYR A 59 -4.08 12.16 1.11
CA TYR A 59 -4.59 10.87 0.64
C TYR A 59 -3.58 9.74 0.92
N TRP A 60 -2.34 9.90 0.47
CA TRP A 60 -1.29 8.90 0.69
C TRP A 60 -0.93 8.71 2.16
N GLY A 61 -0.96 9.78 2.96
CA GLY A 61 -0.74 9.71 4.40
C GLY A 61 -1.81 8.91 5.13
N ILE A 62 -3.09 9.13 4.79
CA ILE A 62 -4.22 8.37 5.35
C ILE A 62 -4.14 6.91 4.91
N GLU A 63 -3.83 6.64 3.65
CA GLU A 63 -3.67 5.27 3.13
C GLU A 63 -2.57 4.51 3.90
N LEU A 64 -1.39 5.11 4.07
CA LEU A 64 -0.31 4.51 4.85
C LEU A 64 -0.71 4.26 6.30
N LEU A 65 -1.45 5.19 6.93
CA LEU A 65 -1.94 5.04 8.30
C LEU A 65 -2.91 3.85 8.42
N LEU A 66 -3.85 3.71 7.48
CA LEU A 66 -4.83 2.62 7.49
C LEU A 66 -4.16 1.26 7.27
N LEU A 67 -3.24 1.17 6.30
CA LEU A 67 -2.49 -0.07 6.04
C LEU A 67 -1.59 -0.45 7.22
N SER A 68 -0.97 0.52 7.88
CA SER A 68 -0.20 0.29 9.11
C SER A 68 -1.09 -0.15 10.28
N GLY A 69 -2.29 0.45 10.38
CA GLY A 69 -3.31 0.07 11.36
C GLY A 69 -3.68 -1.40 11.23
N PHE A 70 -3.94 -1.87 10.00
CA PHE A 70 -4.19 -3.29 9.72
C PHE A 70 -3.07 -4.20 10.24
N LEU A 71 -1.80 -3.85 10.01
CA LEU A 71 -0.69 -4.66 10.53
C LEU A 71 -0.65 -4.74 12.05
N GLY A 72 -1.05 -3.66 12.73
CA GLY A 72 -1.10 -3.61 14.20
C GLY A 72 -2.18 -4.51 14.80
N VAL A 73 -3.28 -4.72 14.07
CA VAL A 73 -4.45 -5.50 14.56
C VAL A 73 -4.58 -6.91 13.97
N GLN A 74 -3.79 -7.26 12.95
CA GLN A 74 -3.89 -8.56 12.25
C GLN A 74 -3.69 -9.80 13.16
N TYR A 75 -3.10 -9.62 14.35
CA TYR A 75 -2.89 -10.68 15.33
C TYR A 75 -4.08 -10.93 16.25
N GLY A 76 -5.14 -10.11 16.17
CA GLY A 76 -6.35 -10.31 16.97
C GLY A 76 -7.14 -11.52 16.48
N ASP A 77 -7.79 -12.24 17.41
CA ASP A 77 -8.46 -13.51 17.13
C ASP A 77 -9.46 -13.43 15.96
N ASP A 78 -10.31 -12.38 15.94
CA ASP A 78 -11.29 -12.16 14.87
C ASP A 78 -10.64 -11.83 13.51
N LEU A 79 -9.49 -11.16 13.52
CA LEU A 79 -8.81 -10.72 12.29
C LEU A 79 -7.87 -11.79 11.73
N ALA A 80 -7.30 -12.63 12.60
CA ALA A 80 -6.42 -13.72 12.21
C ALA A 80 -7.15 -14.75 11.35
N GLU A 81 -8.42 -15.02 11.64
CA GLU A 81 -9.28 -15.85 10.79
C GLU A 81 -9.47 -15.20 9.42
N LEU A 82 -9.83 -13.92 9.37
CA LEU A 82 -10.01 -13.18 8.12
C LEU A 82 -8.73 -13.12 7.26
N VAL A 83 -7.58 -12.96 7.91
CA VAL A 83 -6.26 -13.03 7.26
C VAL A 83 -6.05 -14.39 6.62
N ALA A 84 -6.39 -15.46 7.33
CA ALA A 84 -6.28 -16.84 6.84
C ALA A 84 -7.29 -17.14 5.72
N GLU A 85 -8.47 -16.51 5.70
CA GLU A 85 -9.47 -16.63 4.63
C GLU A 85 -9.05 -15.97 3.30
N GLY A 86 -7.93 -15.25 3.29
CA GLY A 86 -7.31 -14.74 2.07
C GLY A 86 -7.12 -13.21 2.07
N VAL A 87 -7.65 -12.48 3.06
CA VAL A 87 -7.47 -11.03 3.14
C VAL A 87 -5.99 -10.66 3.25
N GLY A 88 -5.16 -11.47 3.92
CA GLY A 88 -3.72 -11.24 3.96
C GLY A 88 -3.07 -11.28 2.57
N LEU A 89 -3.45 -12.26 1.73
CA LEU A 89 -2.90 -12.36 0.38
C LEU A 89 -3.35 -11.17 -0.50
N TRP A 90 -4.61 -10.74 -0.36
CA TRP A 90 -5.12 -9.57 -1.07
C TRP A 90 -4.44 -8.27 -0.63
N PHE A 91 -4.20 -8.10 0.67
CA PHE A 91 -3.45 -6.99 1.23
C PHE A 91 -2.04 -6.92 0.63
N ALA A 92 -1.32 -8.05 0.64
CA ALA A 92 0.03 -8.13 0.07
C ALA A 92 0.04 -7.86 -1.44
N THR A 93 -0.98 -8.35 -2.16
CA THR A 93 -1.14 -8.13 -3.60
C THR A 93 -1.39 -6.66 -3.92
N ALA A 94 -2.27 -5.98 -3.16
CA ALA A 94 -2.54 -4.56 -3.32
C ALA A 94 -1.26 -3.73 -3.12
N ASN A 95 -0.52 -3.99 -2.02
CA ASN A 95 0.75 -3.35 -1.73
C ASN A 95 1.80 -3.59 -2.83
N PHE A 96 1.82 -4.80 -3.41
CA PHE A 96 2.72 -5.10 -4.54
C PHE A 96 2.33 -4.32 -5.80
N LEU A 97 1.06 -4.33 -6.19
CA LEU A 97 0.59 -3.65 -7.41
C LEU A 97 0.88 -2.15 -7.37
N ILE A 98 0.63 -1.50 -6.24
CA ILE A 98 0.92 -0.08 -6.07
C ILE A 98 2.43 0.20 -5.97
N SER A 99 3.24 -0.71 -5.41
CA SER A 99 4.71 -0.61 -5.45
C SER A 99 5.24 -0.66 -6.88
N VAL A 100 4.64 -1.50 -7.72
CA VAL A 100 4.97 -1.62 -9.14
C VAL A 100 4.50 -0.40 -9.93
N TRP A 101 3.37 0.19 -9.56
CA TRP A 101 2.81 1.37 -10.23
C TRP A 101 3.79 2.54 -10.29
N VAL A 102 4.63 2.73 -9.26
CA VAL A 102 5.67 3.79 -9.20
C VAL A 102 6.61 3.82 -10.41
N TYR A 103 6.78 2.70 -11.10
CA TYR A 103 7.66 2.59 -12.27
C TYR A 103 6.96 2.90 -13.60
N PHE A 104 5.63 2.99 -13.63
CA PHE A 104 4.83 3.07 -14.86
C PHE A 104 4.04 4.36 -15.04
N TRP A 105 4.03 5.23 -14.04
CA TRP A 105 3.33 6.49 -14.03
C TRP A 105 4.30 7.66 -14.31
#